data_AF-A0A4P6MZG0-F1
#
_entry.id   AF-A0A4P6MZG0-F1
#
_cell.length_a   1.000
_cell.length_b   1.000
_cell.length_c   1.000
_cell.angle_alpha   90.00
_cell.angle_beta   90.00
_cell.angle_gamma   90.00
#
_symmetry.space_group_name_H-M   'P 1'
#
loop_
_entity.id
_entity.type
_entity.pdbx_description
1 polymer ?
#
loop_
_entity_poly.entity_id
_entity_poly.type
_entity_poly.pdbx_seq_one_letter_code
_entity_poly.pdbx_strand_id
1 'polypeptide(L)'
;MQTITRRLGLRPAMLALAVGLMPLAACADPGGTTSTTSTSHTTATAGDPDMKDQMATTLEGTSPTIADALRSDTTTITPVATAALSDWQVVDVLPRGGAHPQRWFMGVKDEGREVVVLSGFPQRWAQVADGARVTSADQAEELAGVYADATRDMSRGYARIESVDDMRFVPSPSQAESDRIDALRRERTEIAAANASGDGPWTVRLWTVTDGDLVRHDVEVATDGAITDTTQVVEADLPVPQTV
;
A
#
# COMPACT_ATOMS: atom_id res chain seq x y z
N MET A 1 29.92 39.19 8.75
CA MET A 1 31.11 38.52 9.33
C MET A 1 30.65 37.70 10.53
N GLN A 2 30.40 36.41 10.35
CA GLN A 2 30.11 35.47 11.43
C GLN A 2 30.94 34.21 11.22
N THR A 3 31.56 33.77 12.30
CA THR A 3 32.73 32.89 12.36
C THR A 3 32.29 31.42 12.33
N ILE A 4 32.74 30.69 11.30
CA ILE A 4 32.59 29.25 11.15
C ILE A 4 33.54 28.55 12.13
N THR A 5 33.01 27.72 13.04
CA THR A 5 33.82 26.85 13.90
C THR A 5 33.67 25.40 13.45
N ARG A 6 34.67 24.90 12.72
CA ARG A 6 34.84 23.46 12.42
C ARG A 6 35.33 22.74 13.67
N ARG A 7 34.71 21.62 14.03
CA ARG A 7 35.34 20.59 14.88
C ARG A 7 35.56 19.33 14.06
N LEU A 8 36.84 19.05 13.77
CA LEU A 8 37.31 17.71 13.42
C LEU A 8 37.32 16.86 14.69
N GLY A 9 36.67 15.70 14.63
CA GLY A 9 36.85 14.61 15.59
C GLY A 9 37.33 13.38 14.83
N LEU A 10 38.57 12.99 15.07
CA LEU A 10 39.29 11.89 14.43
C LEU A 10 39.38 10.70 15.42
N ARG A 11 39.16 9.48 14.91
CA ARG A 11 39.67 8.14 15.36
C ARG A 11 38.98 7.45 16.56
N PRO A 12 39.17 6.11 16.76
CA PRO A 12 39.81 5.06 15.95
C PRO A 12 38.96 3.77 15.74
N ALA A 13 39.48 2.87 14.91
CA ALA A 13 39.06 1.48 14.74
C ALA A 13 39.35 0.61 15.99
N MET A 14 38.52 -0.40 16.24
CA MET A 14 38.97 -1.65 16.88
C MET A 14 38.17 -2.87 16.41
N LEU A 15 38.95 -3.86 16.04
CA LEU A 15 38.69 -5.22 15.62
C LEU A 15 38.30 -6.08 16.83
N ALA A 16 37.26 -6.92 16.73
CA ALA A 16 37.11 -8.08 17.62
C ALA A 16 36.43 -9.24 16.87
N LEU A 17 37.26 -10.25 16.58
CA LEU A 17 36.95 -11.55 16.01
C LEU A 17 36.42 -12.45 17.15
N ALA A 18 35.29 -13.13 16.96
CA ALA A 18 34.87 -14.22 17.84
C ALA A 18 34.40 -15.41 17.00
N VAL A 19 35.31 -16.37 16.85
CA VAL A 19 35.07 -17.72 16.32
C VAL A 19 34.56 -18.57 17.48
N GLY A 20 33.33 -19.08 17.36
CA GLY A 20 32.75 -20.07 18.27
C GLY A 20 32.48 -21.37 17.51
N LEU A 21 33.17 -22.43 17.93
CA LEU A 21 33.18 -23.76 17.34
C LEU A 21 32.57 -24.76 18.34
N MET A 22 31.90 -25.81 17.81
CA MET A 22 31.51 -27.10 18.42
C MET A 22 30.13 -27.20 19.12
N PRO A 23 29.55 -28.43 19.34
CA PRO A 23 29.76 -29.75 18.70
C PRO A 23 28.45 -30.48 18.29
N LEU A 24 28.61 -31.60 17.57
CA LEU A 24 27.64 -32.67 17.30
C LEU A 24 27.09 -33.35 18.57
N ALA A 25 25.81 -33.71 18.56
CA ALA A 25 25.29 -34.87 19.29
C ALA A 25 24.06 -35.45 18.58
N ALA A 26 24.16 -36.73 18.22
CA ALA A 26 23.09 -37.57 17.70
C ALA A 26 22.35 -38.25 18.84
N CYS A 27 21.05 -38.47 18.69
CA CYS A 27 20.33 -39.65 19.18
C CYS A 27 19.09 -39.84 18.32
N ALA A 28 19.04 -40.97 17.62
CA ALA A 28 17.87 -41.48 16.93
C ALA A 28 16.95 -42.15 17.94
N ASP A 29 15.64 -41.91 17.83
CA ASP A 29 14.60 -42.62 18.58
C ASP A 29 13.58 -43.17 17.58
N PRO A 30 13.36 -44.50 17.51
CA PRO A 30 12.38 -45.11 16.62
C PRO A 30 11.15 -45.54 17.42
N GLY A 31 9.99 -44.94 17.13
CA GLY A 31 8.70 -45.55 17.49
C GLY A 31 7.64 -44.57 17.95
N GLY A 32 6.72 -44.26 17.06
CA GLY A 32 5.51 -43.52 17.40
C GLY A 32 4.70 -43.17 16.17
N THR A 33 4.04 -44.16 15.57
CA THR A 33 2.98 -43.95 14.57
C THR A 33 1.78 -43.29 15.26
N THR A 34 1.85 -41.98 15.41
CA THR A 34 0.69 -41.14 15.66
C THR A 34 0.15 -40.75 14.29
N SER A 35 -1.03 -41.28 13.95
CA SER A 35 -1.80 -40.83 12.79
C SER A 35 -2.26 -39.40 13.07
N THR A 36 -1.41 -38.44 12.77
CA THR A 36 -1.78 -37.04 12.72
C THR A 36 -2.67 -36.87 11.50
N THR A 37 -3.97 -36.78 11.72
CA THR A 37 -4.93 -36.27 10.73
C THR A 37 -4.44 -34.88 10.35
N SER A 38 -3.66 -34.80 9.28
CA SER A 38 -3.24 -33.55 8.67
C SER A 38 -4.49 -33.00 8.00
N THR A 39 -5.23 -32.19 8.75
CA THR A 39 -6.20 -31.26 8.17
C THR A 39 -5.36 -30.35 7.30
N SER A 40 -5.28 -30.65 6.01
CA SER A 40 -4.75 -29.73 5.03
C SER A 40 -5.62 -28.48 5.11
N HIS A 41 -5.17 -27.47 5.85
CA HIS A 41 -5.67 -26.11 5.67
C HIS A 41 -5.20 -25.71 4.28
N THR A 42 -6.03 -26.03 3.28
CA THR A 42 -5.94 -25.40 1.97
C THR A 42 -6.01 -23.91 2.24
N THR A 43 -4.86 -23.24 2.17
CA THR A 43 -4.81 -21.79 2.29
C THR A 43 -5.57 -21.27 1.09
N ALA A 44 -6.83 -20.86 1.29
CA ALA A 44 -7.67 -20.34 0.23
C ALA A 44 -6.91 -19.21 -0.46
N THR A 45 -6.65 -19.38 -1.75
CA THR A 45 -5.96 -18.35 -2.54
C THR A 45 -6.98 -17.27 -2.84
N ALA A 46 -6.61 -16.01 -2.67
CA ALA A 46 -7.53 -14.93 -2.99
C ALA A 46 -8.04 -15.04 -4.44
N GLY A 47 -9.36 -15.03 -4.61
CA GLY A 47 -10.03 -15.31 -5.88
C GLY A 47 -10.63 -16.71 -5.98
N ASP A 48 -10.46 -17.57 -4.97
CA ASP A 48 -11.26 -18.78 -4.79
C ASP A 48 -12.75 -18.43 -4.79
N PRO A 49 -13.60 -19.11 -5.60
CA PRO A 49 -15.06 -18.96 -5.55
C PRO A 49 -15.62 -18.93 -4.12
N ASP A 50 -15.06 -19.75 -3.23
CA ASP A 50 -15.50 -19.85 -1.84
C ASP A 50 -15.25 -18.55 -1.06
N MET A 51 -14.09 -17.91 -1.25
CA MET A 51 -13.76 -16.64 -0.60
C MET A 51 -14.66 -15.50 -1.12
N LYS A 52 -14.90 -15.48 -2.43
CA LYS A 52 -15.72 -14.46 -3.09
C LYS A 52 -17.18 -14.50 -2.59
N ASP A 53 -17.74 -15.70 -2.48
CA ASP A 53 -19.08 -15.90 -1.95
C ASP A 53 -19.15 -15.56 -0.45
N GLN A 54 -18.14 -15.95 0.33
CA GLN A 54 -18.07 -15.61 1.75
C GLN A 54 -18.00 -14.09 1.98
N MET A 55 -17.18 -13.38 1.21
CA MET A 55 -17.12 -11.91 1.25
C MET A 55 -18.47 -11.28 0.88
N ALA A 56 -19.12 -11.79 -0.16
CA ALA A 56 -20.44 -11.30 -0.59
C ALA A 56 -21.47 -11.50 0.52
N THR A 57 -21.53 -12.68 1.14
CA THR A 57 -22.41 -12.99 2.28
C THR A 57 -22.16 -12.04 3.45
N THR A 58 -20.90 -11.79 3.82
CA THR A 58 -20.55 -10.85 4.90
C THR A 58 -21.05 -9.42 4.62
N LEU A 59 -21.07 -9.00 3.35
CA LEU A 59 -21.46 -7.65 2.95
C LEU A 59 -22.96 -7.48 2.65
N GLU A 60 -23.77 -8.54 2.59
CA GLU A 60 -25.20 -8.46 2.22
C GLU A 60 -25.98 -7.44 3.06
N GLY A 61 -25.74 -7.44 4.37
CA GLY A 61 -26.47 -6.58 5.31
C GLY A 61 -25.99 -5.12 5.35
N THR A 62 -24.75 -4.85 4.91
CA THR A 62 -24.11 -3.55 5.10
C THR A 62 -23.81 -2.84 3.78
N SER A 63 -23.62 -3.58 2.69
CA SER A 63 -23.26 -3.07 1.36
C SER A 63 -23.79 -4.00 0.26
N PRO A 64 -25.13 -4.10 0.09
CA PRO A 64 -25.76 -5.04 -0.84
C PRO A 64 -25.27 -4.85 -2.30
N THR A 65 -25.04 -3.61 -2.73
CA THR A 65 -24.50 -3.33 -4.06
C THR A 65 -23.11 -3.94 -4.29
N ILE A 66 -22.24 -3.93 -3.29
CA ILE A 66 -20.90 -4.52 -3.38
C ILE A 66 -21.01 -6.05 -3.33
N ALA A 67 -21.88 -6.60 -2.48
CA ALA A 67 -22.15 -8.03 -2.41
C ALA A 67 -22.63 -8.59 -3.77
N ASP A 68 -23.56 -7.90 -4.43
CA ASP A 68 -24.04 -8.28 -5.77
C ASP A 68 -22.92 -8.20 -6.82
N ALA A 69 -22.08 -7.16 -6.75
CA ALA A 69 -20.93 -7.04 -7.63
C ALA A 69 -19.93 -8.19 -7.42
N LEU A 70 -19.64 -8.57 -6.16
CA LEU A 70 -18.78 -9.71 -5.83
C LEU A 70 -19.34 -11.02 -6.41
N ARG A 71 -20.66 -11.24 -6.43
CA ARG A 71 -21.24 -12.47 -7.02
C ARG A 71 -21.11 -12.55 -8.53
N SER A 72 -20.93 -11.43 -9.22
CA SER A 72 -20.80 -11.43 -10.68
C SER A 72 -19.56 -12.20 -11.14
N ASP A 73 -19.70 -13.16 -12.04
CA ASP A 73 -18.58 -13.89 -12.67
C ASP A 73 -17.56 -12.98 -13.37
N THR A 74 -17.93 -11.73 -13.64
CA THR A 74 -17.05 -10.72 -14.24
C THR A 74 -16.16 -9.99 -13.24
N THR A 75 -16.29 -10.27 -11.94
CA THR A 75 -15.52 -9.63 -10.88
C THR A 75 -14.22 -10.37 -10.61
N THR A 76 -13.11 -9.64 -10.73
CA THR A 76 -11.77 -10.12 -10.38
C THR A 76 -11.39 -9.63 -8.99
N ILE A 77 -10.82 -10.51 -8.16
CA ILE A 77 -10.23 -10.18 -6.86
C ILE A 77 -8.73 -10.47 -6.95
N THR A 78 -7.90 -9.48 -6.64
CA THR A 78 -6.44 -9.61 -6.70
C THR A 78 -5.84 -9.26 -5.33
N PRO A 79 -5.03 -10.13 -4.71
CA PRO A 79 -4.19 -9.76 -3.57
C PRO A 79 -3.38 -8.49 -3.82
N VAL A 80 -3.30 -7.65 -2.80
CA VAL A 80 -2.33 -6.55 -2.74
C VAL A 80 -1.25 -6.91 -1.73
N ALA A 81 0.01 -6.87 -2.17
CA ALA A 81 1.15 -7.19 -1.32
C ALA A 81 1.20 -6.23 -0.13
N THR A 82 1.22 -6.81 1.08
CA THR A 82 1.16 -6.11 2.37
C THR A 82 1.86 -6.95 3.44
N ALA A 83 3.17 -7.15 3.32
CA ALA A 83 3.99 -8.02 4.16
C ALA A 83 3.99 -7.64 5.66
N ALA A 84 3.64 -6.40 6.00
CA ALA A 84 3.56 -5.93 7.38
C ALA A 84 2.22 -6.26 8.05
N LEU A 85 1.17 -6.60 7.31
CA LEU A 85 -0.12 -6.97 7.89
C LEU A 85 -0.05 -8.38 8.49
N SER A 86 -0.75 -8.59 9.60
CA SER A 86 -0.82 -9.90 10.27
C SER A 86 -1.89 -10.78 9.61
N ASP A 87 -3.06 -10.89 10.24
CA ASP A 87 -4.13 -11.81 9.81
C ASP A 87 -5.00 -11.20 8.71
N TRP A 88 -4.75 -9.94 8.37
CA TRP A 88 -5.47 -9.20 7.35
C TRP A 88 -4.74 -9.26 6.01
N GLN A 89 -5.52 -9.32 4.95
CA GLN A 89 -5.06 -9.17 3.58
C GLN A 89 -5.82 -8.02 2.91
N VAL A 90 -5.12 -7.15 2.20
CA VAL A 90 -5.78 -6.19 1.30
C VAL A 90 -6.01 -6.83 -0.06
N VAL A 91 -7.21 -6.66 -0.62
CA VAL A 91 -7.56 -7.13 -1.96
C VAL A 91 -8.10 -5.98 -2.81
N ASP A 92 -7.76 -6.01 -4.10
CA ASP A 92 -8.31 -5.16 -5.16
C ASP A 92 -9.45 -5.90 -5.87
N VAL A 93 -10.65 -5.32 -5.80
CA VAL A 93 -11.89 -5.86 -6.35
C VAL A 93 -12.31 -5.02 -7.55
N LEU A 94 -12.36 -5.67 -8.72
CA LEU A 94 -12.66 -5.04 -10.01
C LEU A 94 -13.78 -5.79 -10.74
N PRO A 95 -15.05 -5.34 -10.64
CA PRO A 95 -16.14 -5.77 -11.51
C PRO A 95 -15.96 -5.23 -12.93
N ARG A 96 -16.07 -6.10 -13.93
CA ARG A 96 -15.92 -5.72 -15.35
C ARG A 96 -17.24 -5.64 -16.13
N GLY A 97 -18.38 -5.91 -15.49
CA GLY A 97 -19.68 -5.99 -16.17
C GLY A 97 -20.40 -4.66 -16.46
N GLY A 98 -19.89 -3.52 -15.99
CA GLY A 98 -20.54 -2.21 -16.11
C GLY A 98 -19.93 -1.29 -17.17
N ALA A 99 -20.69 -0.29 -17.64
CA ALA A 99 -20.19 0.76 -18.53
C ALA A 99 -19.05 1.59 -17.91
N HIS A 100 -19.04 1.67 -16.57
CA HIS A 100 -17.98 2.31 -15.78
C HIS A 100 -17.49 1.30 -14.74
N PRO A 101 -16.31 0.69 -14.91
CA PRO A 101 -15.78 -0.26 -13.95
C PRO A 101 -15.53 0.45 -12.62
N GLN A 102 -16.16 -0.06 -11.56
CA GLN A 102 -15.89 0.35 -10.19
C GLN A 102 -14.66 -0.43 -9.70
N ARG A 103 -13.85 0.17 -8.82
CA ARG A 103 -12.70 -0.50 -8.23
C ARG A 103 -12.77 -0.28 -6.73
N TRP A 104 -12.68 -1.33 -5.94
CA TRP A 104 -12.69 -1.22 -4.48
C TRP A 104 -11.49 -1.94 -3.91
N PHE A 105 -10.92 -1.35 -2.87
CA PHE A 105 -9.99 -2.02 -1.98
C PHE A 105 -10.71 -2.43 -0.71
N MET A 106 -10.44 -3.66 -0.27
CA MET A 106 -11.03 -4.21 0.94
C MET A 106 -9.95 -4.88 1.78
N GLY A 107 -10.03 -4.72 3.09
CA GLY A 107 -9.36 -5.61 4.04
C GLY A 107 -10.21 -6.86 4.23
N VAL A 108 -9.58 -8.02 4.15
CA VAL A 108 -10.22 -9.33 4.32
C VAL A 108 -9.45 -10.11 5.36
N LYS A 109 -10.18 -10.75 6.27
CA LYS A 109 -9.65 -11.66 7.28
C LYS A 109 -10.50 -12.93 7.33
N ASP A 110 -9.91 -14.04 7.77
CA ASP A 110 -10.57 -15.33 7.94
C ASP A 110 -11.34 -15.79 6.68
N GLU A 111 -10.67 -15.74 5.53
CA GLU A 111 -11.21 -16.20 4.24
C GLU A 111 -12.52 -15.49 3.81
N GLY A 112 -12.69 -14.22 4.19
CA GLY A 112 -13.88 -13.43 3.82
C GLY A 112 -14.96 -13.36 4.90
N ARG A 113 -14.76 -14.00 6.06
CA ARG A 113 -15.71 -13.91 7.19
C ARG A 113 -15.69 -12.56 7.88
N GLU A 114 -14.58 -11.84 7.75
CA GLU A 114 -14.47 -10.44 8.11
C GLU A 114 -14.02 -9.63 6.89
N VAL A 115 -14.79 -8.60 6.54
CA VAL A 115 -14.54 -7.74 5.39
C VAL A 115 -14.73 -6.28 5.77
N VAL A 116 -13.75 -5.46 5.41
CA VAL A 116 -13.74 -4.01 5.64
C VAL A 116 -13.53 -3.31 4.30
N VAL A 117 -14.54 -2.57 3.83
CA VAL A 117 -14.40 -1.74 2.62
C VAL A 117 -13.58 -0.50 2.95
N LEU A 118 -12.42 -0.34 2.30
CA LEU A 118 -11.44 0.72 2.58
C LEU A 118 -11.62 1.94 1.66
N SER A 119 -12.03 1.73 0.41
CA SER A 119 -12.16 2.82 -0.57
C SER A 119 -13.17 3.86 -0.14
N GLY A 120 -12.73 5.13 -0.03
CA GLY A 120 -13.52 6.23 0.50
C GLY A 120 -13.65 6.29 2.03
N PHE A 121 -12.98 5.40 2.78
CA PHE A 121 -13.10 5.31 4.24
C PHE A 121 -11.75 5.16 4.94
N PRO A 122 -10.86 6.18 4.90
CA PRO A 122 -9.52 6.12 5.50
C PRO A 122 -9.51 5.74 6.99
N GLN A 123 -10.52 6.16 7.75
CA GLN A 123 -10.68 5.82 9.16
C GLN A 123 -10.82 4.32 9.44
N ARG A 124 -11.23 3.52 8.45
CA ARG A 124 -11.36 2.06 8.59
C ARG A 124 -10.03 1.33 8.47
N TRP A 125 -9.00 1.99 7.97
CA TRP A 125 -7.66 1.40 7.85
C TRP A 125 -7.12 0.90 9.19
N ALA A 126 -7.39 1.61 10.29
CA ALA A 126 -6.94 1.23 11.63
C ALA A 126 -7.40 -0.18 12.04
N GLN A 127 -8.55 -0.65 11.56
CA GLN A 127 -9.02 -2.02 11.82
C GLN A 127 -8.19 -3.06 11.06
N VAL A 128 -7.80 -2.76 9.82
CA VAL A 128 -7.01 -3.66 8.95
C VAL A 128 -5.55 -3.68 9.37
N ALA A 129 -5.02 -2.54 9.84
CA ALA A 129 -3.67 -2.42 10.36
C ALA A 129 -3.52 -2.95 11.80
N ASP A 130 -4.60 -3.35 12.47
CA ASP A 130 -4.51 -3.89 13.83
C ASP A 130 -3.63 -5.15 13.88
N GLY A 131 -2.64 -5.14 14.76
CA GLY A 131 -1.64 -6.21 14.88
C GLY A 131 -0.54 -6.21 13.81
N ALA A 132 -0.51 -5.24 12.89
CA ALA A 132 0.56 -5.10 11.91
C ALA A 132 1.93 -4.87 12.57
N ARG A 133 2.99 -5.25 11.85
CA ARG A 133 4.38 -5.08 12.30
C ARG A 133 5.25 -4.62 11.15
N VAL A 134 5.69 -3.36 11.22
CA VAL A 134 6.60 -2.76 10.24
C VAL A 134 8.01 -2.79 10.83
N THR A 135 8.91 -3.48 10.14
CA THR A 135 10.28 -3.76 10.62
C THR A 135 11.37 -3.24 9.68
N SER A 136 10.98 -2.66 8.54
CA SER A 136 11.91 -2.15 7.53
C SER A 136 11.31 -0.97 6.76
N ALA A 137 12.18 -0.19 6.12
CA ALA A 137 11.79 0.89 5.22
C ALA A 137 10.92 0.38 4.06
N ASP A 138 11.29 -0.72 3.41
CA ASP A 138 10.53 -1.32 2.31
C ASP A 138 9.09 -1.70 2.73
N GLN A 139 8.92 -2.27 3.93
CA GLN A 139 7.58 -2.55 4.48
C GLN A 139 6.79 -1.27 4.76
N ALA A 140 7.45 -0.20 5.20
CA ALA A 140 6.79 1.09 5.40
C ALA A 140 6.35 1.71 4.06
N GLU A 141 7.19 1.65 3.03
CA GLU A 141 6.86 2.12 1.67
C GLU A 141 5.68 1.35 1.09
N GLU A 142 5.70 0.02 1.18
CA GLU A 142 4.61 -0.83 0.73
C GLU A 142 3.31 -0.48 1.45
N LEU A 143 3.33 -0.42 2.79
CA LEU A 143 2.13 -0.16 3.59
C LEU A 143 1.57 1.25 3.34
N ALA A 144 2.42 2.28 3.23
CA ALA A 144 2.02 3.65 2.89
C ALA A 144 1.42 3.72 1.48
N GLY A 145 2.00 3.01 0.51
CA GLY A 145 1.46 2.91 -0.84
C GLY A 145 0.07 2.28 -0.86
N VAL A 146 -0.08 1.12 -0.20
CA VAL A 146 -1.38 0.44 -0.13
C VAL A 146 -2.41 1.27 0.61
N TYR A 147 -2.03 1.95 1.69
CA TYR A 147 -2.91 2.90 2.38
C TYR A 147 -3.44 3.96 1.41
N ALA A 148 -2.53 4.67 0.71
CA ALA A 148 -2.91 5.75 -0.20
C ALA A 148 -3.83 5.27 -1.34
N ASP A 149 -3.57 4.09 -1.92
CA ASP A 149 -4.42 3.51 -2.96
C ASP A 149 -5.77 3.05 -2.39
N ALA A 150 -5.75 2.37 -1.25
CA ALA A 150 -6.91 1.71 -0.68
C ALA A 150 -7.92 2.68 -0.08
N THR A 151 -7.46 3.80 0.47
CA THR A 151 -8.31 4.77 1.16
C THR A 151 -8.66 6.00 0.33
N ARG A 152 -8.28 6.03 -0.95
CA ARG A 152 -8.54 7.17 -1.85
C ARG A 152 -10.02 7.55 -1.91
N ASP A 153 -10.28 8.83 -2.16
CA ASP A 153 -11.62 9.32 -2.47
C ASP A 153 -12.03 8.85 -3.87
N MET A 154 -12.99 7.93 -3.91
CA MET A 154 -13.48 7.33 -5.15
C MET A 154 -14.32 8.28 -6.00
N SER A 155 -14.71 9.45 -5.48
CA SER A 155 -15.42 10.48 -6.23
C SER A 155 -14.49 11.37 -7.06
N ARG A 156 -13.17 11.23 -6.87
CA ARG A 156 -12.15 12.05 -7.53
C ARG A 156 -11.27 11.21 -8.45
N GLY A 157 -10.75 11.84 -9.50
CA GLY A 157 -9.66 11.26 -10.28
C GLY A 157 -8.46 11.02 -9.36
N TYR A 158 -7.81 9.87 -9.48
CA TYR A 158 -6.66 9.50 -8.66
C TYR A 158 -5.65 8.70 -9.48
N ALA A 159 -4.39 9.11 -9.44
CA ALA A 159 -3.26 8.32 -9.88
C ALA A 159 -2.06 8.54 -8.95
N ARG A 160 -1.49 7.47 -8.40
CA ARG A 160 -0.14 7.54 -7.83
C ARG A 160 0.88 7.62 -8.96
N ILE A 161 1.89 8.46 -8.80
CA ILE A 161 2.93 8.68 -9.79
C ILE A 161 4.31 8.50 -9.16
N GLU A 162 5.29 8.12 -9.97
CA GLU A 162 6.69 7.97 -9.56
C GLU A 162 7.59 9.00 -10.24
N SER A 163 7.04 9.72 -11.24
CA SER A 163 7.71 10.78 -11.97
C SER A 163 6.67 11.70 -12.63
N VAL A 164 7.11 12.87 -13.11
CA VAL A 164 6.26 13.77 -13.93
C VAL A 164 5.79 13.06 -15.21
N ASP A 165 6.59 12.16 -15.77
CA ASP A 165 6.26 11.49 -17.03
C ASP A 165 5.17 10.42 -16.89
N ASP A 166 4.84 9.99 -15.67
CA ASP A 166 3.70 9.11 -15.41
C ASP A 166 2.35 9.87 -15.45
N MET A 167 2.39 11.21 -15.42
CA MET A 167 1.18 12.03 -15.49
C MET A 167 0.53 11.91 -16.87
N ARG A 168 -0.75 11.58 -16.87
CA ARG A 168 -1.56 11.54 -18.10
C ARG A 168 -2.06 12.94 -18.43
N PHE A 169 -1.23 13.73 -19.12
CA PHE A 169 -1.63 15.05 -19.62
C PHE A 169 -2.70 14.93 -20.71
N VAL A 170 -3.40 16.04 -20.98
CA VAL A 170 -4.36 16.12 -22.08
C VAL A 170 -3.68 15.78 -23.43
N PRO A 171 -4.34 15.04 -24.34
CA PRO A 171 -3.71 14.59 -25.59
C PRO A 171 -3.30 15.70 -26.56
N SER A 172 -4.01 16.83 -26.51
CA SER A 172 -3.80 17.98 -27.39
C SER A 172 -3.76 19.27 -26.57
N PRO A 173 -2.67 19.50 -25.81
CA PRO A 173 -2.53 20.69 -25.00
C PRO A 173 -2.46 21.94 -25.89
N SER A 174 -3.05 23.03 -25.42
CA SER A 174 -2.77 24.37 -25.94
C SER A 174 -1.29 24.73 -25.73
N GLN A 175 -0.83 25.81 -26.38
CA GLN A 175 0.56 26.27 -26.19
C GLN A 175 0.85 26.59 -24.72
N ALA A 176 -0.08 27.27 -24.04
CA ALA A 176 0.08 27.63 -22.63
C ALA A 176 0.16 26.39 -21.72
N GLU A 177 -0.64 25.35 -22.01
CA GLU A 177 -0.57 24.08 -21.28
C GLU A 177 0.74 23.35 -21.56
N SER A 178 1.22 23.37 -22.81
CA SER A 178 2.51 22.76 -23.20
C SER A 178 3.68 23.42 -22.47
N ASP A 179 3.72 24.76 -22.46
CA ASP A 179 4.75 25.52 -21.74
C ASP A 179 4.74 25.21 -20.24
N ARG A 180 3.54 25.02 -19.67
CA ARG A 180 3.36 24.65 -18.27
C ARG A 180 3.81 23.23 -17.97
N ILE A 181 3.53 22.27 -18.84
CA ILE A 181 4.01 20.88 -18.72
C ILE A 181 5.55 20.86 -18.76
N ASP A 182 6.15 21.62 -19.67
CA ASP A 182 7.61 21.71 -19.80
C ASP A 182 8.27 22.40 -18.59
N ALA A 183 7.61 23.41 -18.02
CA ALA A 183 8.03 24.01 -16.76
C ALA A 183 7.97 23.01 -15.61
N LEU A 184 6.86 22.28 -15.47
CA LEU A 184 6.68 21.25 -14.45
C LEU A 184 7.80 20.21 -14.52
N ARG A 185 8.10 19.68 -15.71
CA ARG A 185 9.20 18.72 -15.93
C ARG A 185 10.57 19.26 -15.52
N ARG A 186 10.86 20.53 -15.82
CA ARG A 186 12.15 21.16 -15.48
C ARG A 186 12.27 21.49 -14.00
N GLU A 187 11.18 21.89 -13.37
CA GLU A 187 11.19 22.50 -12.04
C GLU A 187 10.88 21.49 -10.94
N ARG A 188 10.10 20.43 -11.23
CA ARG A 188 9.68 19.42 -10.26
C ARG A 188 10.51 18.14 -10.31
N THR A 189 11.83 18.29 -10.22
CA THR A 189 12.78 17.17 -10.20
C THR A 189 12.71 16.33 -8.90
N GLU A 190 12.03 16.82 -7.87
CA GLU A 190 11.81 16.15 -6.60
C GLU A 190 10.71 15.07 -6.62
N ILE A 191 9.92 14.98 -7.70
CA ILE A 191 8.92 13.94 -7.85
C ILE A 191 9.63 12.64 -8.22
N ALA A 192 9.50 11.66 -7.34
CA ALA A 192 10.14 10.36 -7.43
C ALA A 192 9.21 9.26 -6.91
N ALA A 193 9.57 8.00 -7.15
CA ALA A 193 8.95 6.85 -6.51
C ALA A 193 8.91 7.02 -4.98
N ALA A 194 7.99 6.30 -4.34
CA ALA A 194 7.84 6.35 -2.90
C ALA A 194 9.18 6.04 -2.22
N ASN A 195 9.51 6.82 -1.18
CA ASN A 195 10.74 6.60 -0.44
C ASN A 195 10.52 6.81 1.06
N ALA A 196 10.94 5.82 1.85
CA ALA A 196 10.98 5.86 3.30
C ALA A 196 12.30 6.45 3.79
N SER A 197 12.19 7.19 4.90
CA SER A 197 13.32 7.72 5.65
C SER A 197 13.12 7.50 7.15
N GLY A 198 14.23 7.40 7.89
CA GLY A 198 14.25 7.11 9.32
C GLY A 198 14.44 5.62 9.65
N ASP A 199 14.56 5.32 10.95
CA ASP A 199 14.81 3.97 11.48
C ASP A 199 13.59 3.37 12.23
N GLY A 200 12.40 3.95 12.04
CA GLY A 200 11.15 3.55 12.72
C GLY A 200 10.79 4.47 13.90
N PRO A 201 9.63 5.17 13.89
CA PRO A 201 8.66 5.29 12.79
C PRO A 201 9.33 5.83 11.51
N TRP A 202 8.80 5.44 10.35
CA TRP A 202 9.29 5.89 9.05
C TRP A 202 8.44 7.03 8.54
N THR A 203 9.07 7.98 7.86
CA THR A 203 8.36 8.96 7.03
C THR A 203 8.53 8.53 5.58
N VAL A 204 7.41 8.17 4.94
CA VAL A 204 7.31 7.82 3.53
C VAL A 204 6.79 9.01 2.75
N ARG A 205 7.56 9.48 1.78
CA ARG A 205 7.07 10.47 0.82
C ARG A 205 6.54 9.77 -0.43
N LEU A 206 5.33 10.10 -0.86
CA LEU A 206 4.76 9.66 -2.14
C LEU A 206 3.97 10.79 -2.81
N TRP A 207 3.69 10.61 -4.10
CA TRP A 207 3.05 11.63 -4.94
C TRP A 207 1.81 11.09 -5.63
N THR A 208 0.75 11.89 -5.67
CA THR A 208 -0.48 11.57 -6.39
C THR A 208 -0.91 12.74 -7.27
N VAL A 209 -1.65 12.44 -8.33
CA VAL A 209 -2.50 13.41 -9.03
C VAL A 209 -3.93 13.13 -8.63
N THR A 210 -4.56 14.08 -7.93
CA THR A 210 -5.93 13.99 -7.45
C THR A 210 -6.75 15.14 -8.03
N ASP A 211 -7.74 14.82 -8.87
CA ASP A 211 -8.63 15.81 -9.52
C ASP A 211 -7.88 16.95 -10.26
N GLY A 212 -6.74 16.61 -10.88
CA GLY A 212 -5.87 17.58 -11.54
C GLY A 212 -4.85 18.26 -10.63
N ASP A 213 -4.87 18.03 -9.32
CA ASP A 213 -3.86 18.59 -8.43
C ASP A 213 -2.70 17.60 -8.23
N LEU A 214 -1.47 18.08 -8.32
CA LEU A 214 -0.30 17.36 -7.82
C LEU A 214 -0.26 17.49 -6.30
N VAL A 215 -0.36 16.35 -5.62
CA VAL A 215 -0.38 16.26 -4.17
C VAL A 215 0.84 15.48 -3.68
N ARG A 216 1.60 16.09 -2.77
CA ARG A 216 2.62 15.39 -1.98
C ARG A 216 1.97 14.83 -0.72
N HIS A 217 2.27 13.58 -0.42
CA HIS A 217 1.95 12.93 0.84
C HIS A 217 3.24 12.74 1.63
N ASP A 218 3.25 13.18 2.88
CA ASP A 218 4.27 12.83 3.86
C ASP A 218 3.57 11.91 4.89
N VAL A 219 3.73 10.60 4.69
CA VAL A 219 3.04 9.54 5.43
C VAL A 219 3.94 9.03 6.54
N GLU A 220 3.53 9.19 7.80
CA GLU A 220 4.19 8.58 8.94
C GLU A 220 3.65 7.17 9.16
N VAL A 221 4.54 6.17 9.12
CA VAL A 221 4.25 4.76 9.35
C VAL A 221 4.93 4.32 10.65
N ALA A 222 4.13 4.02 11.66
CA ALA A 222 4.61 3.51 12.93
C ALA A 222 4.97 2.02 12.84
N THR A 223 5.76 1.53 13.80
CA THR A 223 6.21 0.12 13.85
C THR A 223 5.08 -0.88 14.08
N ASP A 224 3.95 -0.42 14.61
CA ASP A 224 2.71 -1.17 14.78
C ASP A 224 1.75 -1.04 13.59
N GLY A 225 2.18 -0.39 12.50
CA GLY A 225 1.39 -0.18 11.30
C GLY A 225 0.38 0.97 11.39
N ALA A 226 0.34 1.74 12.49
CA ALA A 226 -0.46 2.97 12.53
C ALA A 226 0.07 3.97 11.48
N ILE A 227 -0.87 4.63 10.78
CA ILE A 227 -0.57 5.58 9.70
C ILE A 227 -1.16 6.95 10.00
N THR A 228 -0.35 7.99 9.80
CA THR A 228 -0.80 9.38 9.71
C THR A 228 -0.36 9.94 8.35
N ASP A 229 -1.28 10.50 7.57
CA ASP A 229 -0.98 11.11 6.26
C ASP A 229 -1.19 12.62 6.32
N THR A 230 -0.14 13.37 6.01
CA THR A 230 -0.21 14.81 5.80
C THR A 230 -0.05 15.12 4.33
N THR A 231 -1.04 15.81 3.75
CA THR A 231 -1.07 16.13 2.33
C THR A 231 -0.77 17.60 2.06
N GLN A 232 -0.10 17.88 0.95
CA GLN A 232 0.16 19.22 0.44
C GLN A 232 -0.08 19.27 -1.06
N VAL A 233 -0.97 20.15 -1.52
CA VAL A 233 -1.08 20.49 -2.96
C VAL A 233 0.16 21.30 -3.33
N VAL A 234 0.95 20.77 -4.27
CA VAL A 234 2.19 21.41 -4.75
C VAL A 234 1.91 22.18 -6.03
N GLU A 235 1.08 21.62 -6.92
CA GLU A 235 0.56 22.27 -8.12
C GLU A 235 -0.93 21.99 -8.23
N ALA A 236 -1.74 23.05 -8.35
CA ALA A 236 -3.17 22.91 -8.60
C ALA A 236 -3.48 22.94 -10.11
N ASP A 237 -4.62 22.41 -10.54
CA ASP A 237 -5.16 22.59 -11.91
C ASP A 237 -4.20 22.12 -13.03
N LEU A 238 -3.53 20.99 -12.89
CA LEU A 238 -2.70 20.42 -13.95
C LEU A 238 -3.53 20.17 -15.22
N PRO A 239 -2.90 20.30 -16.41
CA PRO A 239 -3.56 20.01 -17.69
C PRO A 239 -3.70 18.50 -17.92
N VAL A 240 -4.49 17.84 -17.08
CA VAL A 240 -4.83 16.41 -17.15
C VAL A 240 -6.33 16.26 -17.45
N PRO A 241 -6.76 15.16 -18.10
CA PRO A 241 -8.17 14.89 -18.32
C PRO A 241 -8.92 14.87 -16.98
N GLN A 242 -9.92 15.74 -16.87
CA GLN A 242 -10.80 15.77 -15.72
C GLN A 242 -11.73 14.56 -15.78
N THR A 243 -11.81 13.80 -14.69
CA THR A 243 -12.85 12.79 -14.54
C THR A 243 -14.18 13.49 -14.32
N VAL A 244 -15.06 13.45 -15.32
CA VAL A 244 -16.43 13.96 -15.25
C VAL A 244 -17.38 12.91 -14.68
#